data_AF-A0A0G3UWA0-F1
#
_entry.id   AF-A0A0G3UWA0-F1
#
_cell.length_a   1.000
_cell.length_b   1.000
_cell.length_c   1.000
_cell.angle_alpha   90.00
_cell.angle_beta   90.00
_cell.angle_gamma   90.00
#
_symmetry.space_group_name_H-M   'P 1'
#
loop_
_entity.id
_entity.type
_entity.pdbx_description
1 polymer ?
#
loop_
_entity_poly.entity_id
_entity_poly.type
_entity_poly.pdbx_seq_one_letter_code
_entity_poly.pdbx_strand_id
1 'polypeptide(L)' 'MEAHTSEHGTHARVGDEIVVGGPTVGKAGRDGEVVGLHHDDGTPPYDVRWSDTGRTTLFYPGPDAHIRHLGANHSD' A
#
# COMPACT_ATOMS: atom_id res chain seq x y z
N MET A 1 -5.46 -14.98 -21.82
CA MET A 1 -4.66 -14.75 -20.61
C MET A 1 -4.59 -13.24 -20.46
N GLU A 2 -5.55 -12.66 -19.71
CA GLU A 2 -5.41 -12.24 -18.30
C GLU A 2 -4.72 -10.86 -18.23
N ALA A 3 -5.25 -9.78 -17.65
CA ALA A 3 -6.34 -9.62 -16.71
C ALA A 3 -7.10 -8.31 -17.02
N HIS A 4 -8.38 -8.32 -16.68
CA HIS A 4 -9.28 -7.17 -16.70
C HIS A 4 -8.79 -6.20 -15.62
N THR A 5 -8.12 -5.12 -16.02
CA THR A 5 -7.67 -4.05 -15.13
C THR A 5 -8.87 -3.56 -14.33
N SER A 6 -8.98 -4.03 -13.10
CA SER A 6 -10.07 -3.64 -12.20
C SER A 6 -9.71 -2.25 -11.67
N GLU A 7 -10.41 -1.26 -12.22
CA GLU A 7 -10.29 0.16 -11.99
C GLU A 7 -10.88 0.55 -10.63
N HIS A 8 -10.09 0.49 -9.56
CA HIS A 8 -10.34 1.27 -8.33
C HIS A 8 -8.99 1.70 -7.77
N GLY A 9 -8.41 2.74 -8.38
CA GLY A 9 -7.05 3.22 -8.10
C GLY A 9 -6.86 3.63 -6.64
N THR A 10 -6.20 2.77 -5.86
CA THR A 10 -5.62 3.14 -4.57
C THR A 10 -4.36 3.93 -4.89
N HIS A 11 -4.42 5.26 -4.88
CA HIS A 11 -3.23 6.06 -5.19
C HIS A 11 -2.34 6.18 -3.95
N ALA A 12 -1.08 5.79 -4.05
CA ALA A 12 -0.10 5.86 -2.98
C ALA A 12 0.92 6.98 -3.22
N ARG A 13 1.52 7.50 -2.15
CA ARG A 13 2.67 8.40 -2.17
C ARG A 13 3.82 7.80 -1.38
N VAL A 14 5.04 8.18 -1.75
CA VAL A 14 6.23 7.83 -0.96
C VAL A 14 6.09 8.42 0.44
N GLY A 15 6.28 7.58 1.46
CA GLY A 15 6.06 7.90 2.87
C GLY A 15 4.67 7.54 3.40
N ASP A 16 3.74 7.07 2.56
CA ASP A 16 2.48 6.52 3.04
C ASP A 16 2.67 5.14 3.66
N GLU A 17 1.78 4.77 4.59
CA GLU A 17 1.77 3.42 5.17
C GLU A 17 0.72 2.57 4.45
N ILE A 18 1.12 1.42 3.94
CA ILE A 18 0.21 0.39 3.42
C ILE A 18 -0.11 -0.57 4.55
N VAL A 19 -1.41 -0.78 4.77
CA VAL A 19 -1.94 -1.76 5.70
C VAL A 19 -2.73 -2.80 4.90
N VAL A 20 -2.24 -4.03 4.91
CA VAL A 20 -2.94 -5.17 4.29
C VAL A 20 -3.66 -5.94 5.38
N GLY A 21 -4.99 -5.88 5.34
CA GLY A 21 -5.84 -6.74 6.16
C GLY A 21 -5.59 -8.20 5.81
N GLY A 22 -5.30 -9.04 6.81
CA GLY A 22 -5.31 -10.48 6.61
C GLY A 22 -6.72 -10.95 6.19
N PRO A 23 -6.86 -12.16 5.60
CA PRO A 23 -8.16 -12.68 5.11
C PRO A 23 -9.21 -12.91 6.21
N THR A 24 -8.89 -12.61 7.47
CA THR A 24 -9.79 -12.75 8.62
C THR A 24 -9.49 -11.65 9.62
N VAL A 25 -10.54 -10.99 10.11
CA VAL A 25 -10.45 -10.01 11.21
C VAL A 25 -9.75 -10.67 12.41
N GLY A 26 -8.63 -10.10 12.85
CA GLY A 26 -7.85 -10.61 13.99
C GLY A 26 -6.58 -11.41 13.65
N LYS A 27 -6.28 -11.69 12.38
CA LYS A 27 -4.93 -12.15 11.98
C LYS A 27 -4.02 -10.92 11.88
N ALA A 28 -2.75 -11.05 12.30
CA ALA A 28 -1.76 -9.98 12.18
C ALA A 28 -1.73 -9.50 10.73
N GLY A 29 -2.32 -8.32 10.49
CA GLY A 29 -2.22 -7.63 9.22
C GLY A 29 -0.74 -7.33 8.94
N ARG A 30 -0.41 -7.13 7.67
CA ARG A 30 0.95 -6.72 7.30
C ARG A 30 0.94 -5.23 7.01
N ASP A 31 1.74 -4.48 7.74
CA ASP A 31 2.00 -3.08 7.48
C ASP A 31 3.37 -2.89 6.79
N GLY A 32 3.45 -1.88 5.93
CA GLY A 32 4.69 -1.48 5.27
C GLY A 32 4.65 -0.05 4.77
N GLU A 33 5.81 0.58 4.71
CA GLU A 33 5.96 1.96 4.22
C GLU A 33 6.20 1.96 2.71
N VAL A 34 5.50 2.83 1.98
CA VAL A 34 5.76 3.06 0.56
C VAL A 34 7.07 3.84 0.43
N VAL A 35 8.12 3.17 -0.04
CA VAL A 35 9.46 3.77 -0.23
C VAL A 35 9.71 4.22 -1.66
N GLY A 36 8.87 3.81 -2.61
CA GLY A 36 8.96 4.19 -4.01
C GLY A 36 7.68 3.92 -4.78
N LEU A 37 7.40 4.75 -5.77
CA LEU A 37 6.32 4.53 -6.74
C LEU A 37 6.96 4.23 -8.09
N HIS A 38 6.42 3.25 -8.83
CA HIS A 38 6.81 3.06 -10.22
C HIS A 38 6.09 4.04 -11.16
N HIS A 39 4.93 4.53 -10.75
CA HIS A 39 4.14 5.49 -11.50
C HIS A 39 4.03 6.81 -10.75
N ASP A 40 4.22 7.92 -11.47
CA ASP A 40 4.11 9.27 -10.91
C ASP A 40 2.67 9.58 -10.46
N ASP A 41 1.68 8.96 -11.11
CA ASP A 41 0.26 9.04 -10.75
C ASP A 41 -0.07 8.32 -9.42
N GLY A 42 0.88 7.57 -8.86
CA GLY A 42 0.66 6.77 -7.65
C GLY A 42 -0.15 5.50 -7.89
N THR A 43 -0.20 5.01 -9.13
CA THR A 43 -0.82 3.73 -9.49
C THR A 43 0.13 2.56 -9.19
N PRO A 44 -0.41 1.36 -8.88
CA PRO A 44 0.42 0.20 -8.60
C PRO A 44 1.16 -0.27 -9.87
N PRO A 45 2.33 -0.88 -9.72
CA PRO A 45 2.96 -1.32 -8.47
C PRO A 45 3.72 -0.24 -7.69
N TYR A 46 3.90 -0.49 -6.39
CA TYR A 46 4.74 0.34 -5.51
C TYR A 46 5.83 -0.49 -4.85
N ASP A 47 6.94 0.14 -4.50
CA ASP A 47 7.94 -0.44 -3.62
C ASP A 47 7.54 -0.20 -2.16
N VAL A 48 7.17 -1.28 -1.48
CA VAL A 48 6.75 -1.24 -0.07
C VAL A 48 7.81 -1.92 0.78
N ARG A 49 8.28 -1.22 1.82
CA ARG A 49 9.15 -1.75 2.85
C ARG A 49 8.31 -2.27 4.00
N TRP A 50 8.21 -3.59 4.11
CA TRP A 50 7.44 -4.24 5.16
C TRP A 50 8.07 -4.08 6.53
N SER A 51 7.30 -3.69 7.54
CA SER A 51 7.81 -3.58 8.92
C SER A 51 8.10 -4.95 9.55
N ASP A 52 7.34 -5.98 9.17
CA ASP A 52 7.49 -7.36 9.66
C ASP A 52 8.87 -7.96 9.33
N THR A 53 9.35 -7.78 8.09
CA THR A 53 10.62 -8.35 7.62
C THR A 53 11.71 -7.31 7.37
N GLY A 54 11.37 -6.03 7.39
CA GLY A 54 12.23 -4.91 6.99
C GLY A 54 12.59 -4.86 5.50
N ARG A 55 12.05 -5.76 4.67
CA ARG A 55 12.40 -5.88 3.26
C ARG A 55 11.51 -5.03 2.37
N THR A 56 12.13 -4.42 1.37
CA THR A 56 11.43 -3.75 0.26
C THR A 56 11.05 -4.78 -0.80
N THR A 57 9.78 -4.81 -1.17
CA THR A 57 9.27 -5.65 -2.26
C THR A 57 8.27 -4.88 -3.10
N LEU A 58 8.21 -5.23 -4.39
CA LEU A 58 7.17 -4.76 -5.29
C LEU A 58 5.79 -5.27 -4.82
N PHE A 59 4.88 -4.37 -4.49
CA PHE A 59 3.56 -4.66 -3.96
C PHE A 59 2.46 -4.23 -4.93
N TYR A 60 1.48 -5.11 -5.06
CA TYR A 60 0.24 -4.88 -5.81
C TYR A 60 -0.91 -4.90 -4.81
N PRO A 61 -1.57 -3.75 -4.56
CA PRO A 61 -2.69 -3.69 -3.63
C PRO A 61 -3.85 -4.53 -4.17
N GLY A 62 -4.41 -5.35 -3.30
CA GLY A 62 -5.69 -6.02 -3.53
C GLY A 62 -6.85 -5.18 -2.99
N PRO A 63 -8.10 -5.67 -3.10
CA PRO A 63 -9.28 -4.99 -2.58
C PRO A 63 -9.26 -4.77 -1.06
N ASP A 64 -8.51 -5.59 -0.32
CA ASP A 64 -8.34 -5.51 1.13
C ASP A 64 -7.12 -4.68 1.57
N ALA A 65 -6.42 -4.04 0.62
CA ALA A 65 -5.28 -3.18 0.91
C ALA A 65 -5.73 -1.73 1.14
N HIS A 66 -5.34 -1.16 2.27
CA HIS A 66 -5.64 0.22 2.62
C HIS A 66 -4.35 1.02 2.70
N ILE A 67 -4.31 2.16 2.03
CA ILE A 67 -3.22 3.13 2.16
C ILE A 67 -3.64 4.14 3.23
N ARG A 68 -2.86 4.23 4.29
CA ARG A 68 -3.01 5.23 5.32
C ARG A 68 -2.08 6.39 4.99
N HIS A 69 -2.68 7.43 4.42
CA HIS A 69 -1.99 8.70 4.30
C HIS A 69 -1.71 9.24 5.69
N LEU A 70 -0.43 9.24 6.08
CA LEU A 70 0.06 9.93 7.28
C LEU A 70 0.06 11.43 6.96
N GLY A 71 -1.12 11.95 6.62
CA GLY A 71 -1.35 13.35 6.38
C GLY A 71 -0.88 14.11 7.60
N ALA A 72 0.00 15.08 7.36
CA ALA A 72 0.46 16.07 8.32
C ALA A 72 -0.66 16.39 9.30
N ASN A 73 -0.52 15.87 10.52
CA ASN A 73 -1.48 16.09 11.58
C ASN A 73 -1.59 17.60 11.81
N HIS A 74 -2.77 18.15 11.52
CA HIS A 74 -3.48 19.07 12.40
C HIS A 74 -2.64 20.26 12.93
N SER A 75 -2.78 21.42 12.28
CA SER A 75 -2.62 22.71 12.98
C SER A 75 -3.90 23.52 12.76
N ASP A 76 -4.61 23.68 13.87
CA ASP A 76 -5.52 24.77 14.28
C ASP A 76 -5.43 26.06 13.45
#